data_AF-B3PXU0-F1
#
_entry.id   AF-B3PXU0-F1
#
_cell.length_a   1.000
_cell.length_b   1.000
_cell.length_c   1.000
_cell.angle_alpha   90.00
_cell.angle_beta   90.00
_cell.angle_gamma   90.00
#
_symmetry.space_group_name_H-M   'P 1'
#
loop_
_entity.id
_entity.type
_entity.pdbx_description
1 polymer ?
#
loop_
_entity_poly.entity_id
_entity_poly.type
_entity_poly.pdbx_seq_one_letter_code
_entity_poly.pdbx_strand_id
1 'polypeptide(L)' 'MGSFSMWHWLIVLVIVLLLFGRGKIPELMGDVAKGIKSFKKGMTDDDAPDTAKTVDHKADETK' A
#
# COMPACT_ATOMS: atom_id res chain seq x y z
N MET A 1 0.20 -17.89 -34.13
CA MET A 1 -0.06 -16.49 -33.72
C MET A 1 -0.47 -16.43 -32.24
N GLY A 2 0.32 -16.98 -31.29
CA GLY A 2 -0.26 -17.23 -29.95
C GLY A 2 0.67 -17.66 -28.81
N SER A 3 1.90 -17.18 -28.71
CA SER A 3 2.79 -17.67 -27.63
C SER A 3 3.81 -16.66 -27.07
N PHE A 4 3.70 -15.37 -27.39
CA PHE A 4 4.50 -14.35 -26.70
C PHE A 4 3.78 -13.68 -25.54
N SER A 5 2.54 -14.09 -25.21
CA SER A 5 1.68 -13.38 -24.24
C SER A 5 2.41 -13.18 -22.90
N MET A 6 2.95 -14.23 -22.28
CA MET A 6 3.60 -14.12 -20.97
C MET A 6 4.89 -13.29 -21.01
N TRP A 7 5.72 -13.45 -22.06
CA TRP A 7 7.00 -12.74 -22.18
C TRP A 7 6.80 -11.26 -22.56
N HIS A 8 5.77 -10.95 -23.34
CA HIS A 8 5.38 -9.57 -23.66
C HIS A 8 4.91 -8.82 -22.40
N TRP A 9 4.09 -9.46 -21.57
CA TRP A 9 3.69 -8.88 -20.27
C TRP A 9 4.88 -8.55 -19.39
N LEU A 10 5.93 -9.38 -19.36
CA LEU A 10 7.15 -9.10 -18.61
C LEU A 10 7.86 -7.84 -19.14
N ILE A 11 7.99 -7.70 -20.46
CA ILE A 11 8.61 -6.52 -21.09
C ILE A 11 7.81 -5.26 -20.80
N VAL A 12 6.48 -5.32 -20.93
CA VAL A 12 5.59 -4.20 -20.60
C VAL A 12 5.74 -3.80 -19.13
N LEU A 13 5.78 -4.78 -18.22
CA LEU A 13 5.97 -4.54 -16.80
C LEU A 13 7.32 -3.85 -16.50
N VAL A 14 8.40 -4.28 -17.15
CA VAL A 14 9.71 -3.62 -17.04
C VAL A 14 9.67 -2.18 -17.54
N ILE A 15 9.02 -1.91 -18.68
CA ILE A 15 8.87 -0.56 -19.22
C ILE A 15 8.09 0.33 -18.26
N VAL A 16 6.98 -0.18 -17.71
CA VAL A 16 6.18 0.54 -16.71
C VAL A 16 7.02 0.84 -15.47
N LEU A 17 7.79 -0.12 -14.96
CA LEU A 17 8.68 0.09 -13.82
C LEU A 17 9.78 1.12 -14.12
N LEU A 18 10.31 1.18 -15.34
CA LEU A 18 11.31 2.16 -15.73
C LEU A 18 10.74 3.58 -15.85
N LEU A 19 9.56 3.74 -16.45
CA LEU A 19 8.90 5.04 -16.63
C LEU A 19 8.45 5.65 -15.30
N PHE A 20 7.85 4.83 -14.43
CA PHE A 20 7.39 5.28 -13.12
C PHE A 20 8.51 5.29 -12.06
N GLY A 21 9.59 4.52 -12.29
CA GLY A 21 10.69 4.34 -11.35
C GLY A 21 10.30 3.57 -10.08
N ARG A 22 11.32 3.09 -9.36
CA ARG A 22 11.19 2.34 -8.08
C ARG A 22 10.61 3.14 -6.90
N GLY A 23 10.41 4.45 -7.04
CA GLY A 23 9.94 5.32 -5.96
C GLY A 23 8.43 5.59 -5.98
N LYS A 24 7.87 5.88 -7.16
CA LYS A 24 6.47 6.35 -7.27
C LYS A 24 5.45 5.23 -7.14
N ILE A 25 5.74 4.05 -7.67
CA ILE A 25 4.82 2.90 -7.57
C ILE A 25 4.61 2.46 -6.10
N PRO A 26 5.67 2.29 -5.27
CA PRO A 26 5.48 1.94 -3.86
C PRO A 26 4.80 3.02 -3.03
N GLU A 27 5.07 4.30 -3.31
CA GLU A 27 4.42 5.43 -2.64
C GLU A 27 2.90 5.41 -2.88
N LEU A 28 2.50 5.34 -4.15
CA LEU A 28 1.08 5.26 -4.56
C LEU A 28 0.42 3.97 -4.04
N MET A 29 1.09 2.81 -4.15
CA MET A 29 0.58 1.55 -3.61
C MET A 29 0.43 1.60 -2.09
N GLY A 30 1.34 2.28 -1.38
CA GLY A 30 1.27 2.47 0.06
C GLY A 30 0.05 3.26 0.49
N ASP A 31 -0.27 4.36 -0.21
CA ASP A 31 -1.43 5.18 0.10
C ASP A 31 -2.75 4.50 -0.30
N VAL A 32 -2.78 3.82 -1.45
CA VAL A 32 -3.92 2.98 -1.84
C VAL A 32 -4.14 1.83 -0.84
N ALA A 33 -3.06 1.16 -0.41
CA ALA A 33 -3.15 0.08 0.57
C ALA A 33 -3.59 0.57 1.96
N LYS A 34 -3.09 1.72 2.43
CA LYS A 34 -3.57 2.37 3.66
C LYS A 34 -5.05 2.69 3.54
N GLY A 35 -5.48 3.29 2.42
CA GLY A 35 -6.88 3.58 2.14
C GLY A 35 -7.73 2.32 2.27
N ILE A 36 -7.44 1.28 1.48
CA ILE A 36 -8.16 -0.01 1.50
C ILE A 36 -8.15 -0.64 2.89
N LYS A 37 -7.02 -0.60 3.61
CA LYS A 37 -6.93 -1.13 4.98
C LYS A 37 -7.80 -0.35 5.96
N SER A 38 -7.86 0.98 5.86
CA SER A 38 -8.74 1.82 6.67
C SER A 38 -10.21 1.59 6.34
N PHE A 39 -10.57 1.43 5.06
CA PHE A 39 -11.95 1.07 4.66
C PHE A 39 -12.35 -0.31 5.20
N LYS A 40 -11.47 -1.31 5.06
CA LYS A 40 -11.72 -2.64 5.58
C LYS A 40 -11.75 -2.66 7.11
N LYS A 41 -10.90 -1.85 7.77
CA LYS A 41 -10.93 -1.69 9.22
C LYS A 41 -12.24 -1.03 9.66
N GLY A 42 -12.65 0.08 9.06
CA GLY A 42 -13.91 0.75 9.40
C GLY A 42 -15.16 -0.12 9.19
N MET A 43 -15.14 -1.05 8.22
CA MET A 43 -16.23 -2.03 8.02
C MET A 43 -16.17 -3.22 8.98
N THR A 44 -14.98 -3.60 9.48
CA THR A 44 -14.82 -4.73 10.42
C THR A 44 -14.84 -4.30 11.89
N ASP A 45 -14.60 -3.01 12.18
CA ASP A 45 -14.53 -2.44 13.53
C ASP A 45 -15.89 -2.33 14.22
N ASP A 46 -17.00 -2.56 13.49
CA ASP A 46 -18.30 -2.75 14.14
C ASP A 46 -18.28 -3.96 15.11
N ASP A 47 -17.24 -4.81 15.05
CA ASP A 47 -17.09 -6.00 15.92
C ASP A 47 -15.78 -6.06 16.74
N ALA A 48 -14.89 -5.07 16.71
CA ALA A 48 -13.67 -5.12 17.53
C ALA A 48 -13.08 -3.73 17.87
N PRO A 49 -13.29 -3.21 19.10
CA PRO A 49 -12.69 -1.96 19.51
C PRO A 49 -11.18 -2.15 19.75
N ASP A 50 -10.43 -1.10 19.45
CA ASP A 50 -9.07 -0.87 19.93
C ASP A 50 -8.01 -1.92 19.58
N THR A 51 -7.26 -1.68 18.50
CA THR A 51 -5.78 -1.70 18.52
C THR A 51 -5.24 -1.25 17.16
N ALA A 52 -5.10 0.06 17.01
CA ALA A 52 -3.98 0.69 16.32
C ALA A 52 -3.90 2.08 16.92
N LYS A 53 -3.33 2.24 18.12
CA LYS A 53 -1.92 2.63 18.24
C LYS A 53 -1.54 3.63 17.14
N THR A 54 -2.34 4.67 16.99
CA THR A 54 -1.82 5.98 16.65
C THR A 54 -0.74 6.27 17.68
N VAL A 55 0.37 6.72 17.13
CA VAL A 55 1.61 7.06 17.79
C VAL A 55 1.32 8.28 18.66
N ASP A 56 0.67 8.07 19.80
CA ASP A 56 0.65 9.07 20.86
C ASP A 56 1.99 9.00 21.56
N HIS A 57 2.88 9.83 21.01
CA HIS A 57 3.79 10.66 21.78
C HIS A 57 3.98 10.19 23.22
N LYS A 58 5.01 9.35 23.38
CA LYS A 58 5.81 9.34 24.59
C LYS A 58 6.53 10.70 24.68
N ALA A 59 5.78 11.75 24.99
CA ALA A 59 6.24 12.82 25.86
C ALA A 59 5.73 12.38 27.25
N ASP A 60 6.47 11.69 28.13
CA ASP A 60 7.87 11.89 28.52
C ASP A 60 8.30 13.35 28.46
N GLU A 61 7.53 14.19 29.15
CA GLU A 61 7.88 15.48 29.74
C GLU A 61 6.56 15.96 30.37
N THR A 62 6.33 15.97 31.68
CA THR A 62 7.17 16.46 32.75
C THR A 62 6.63 15.89 34.07
N LYS A 63 7.58 15.41 34.87
CA LYS A 63 7.50 15.11 36.30
C LYS A 63 6.73 16.15 37.12
#